data_AF-A0A1V4UJ19-F1
#
_entry.id   AF-A0A1V4UJ19-F1
#
_cell.length_a   1.000
_cell.length_b   1.000
_cell.length_c   1.000
_cell.angle_alpha   90.00
_cell.angle_beta   90.00
_cell.angle_gamma   90.00
#
_symmetry.space_group_name_H-M   'P 1'
#
loop_
_entity.id
_entity.type
_entity.pdbx_description
1 polymer ?
#
loop_
_entity_poly.entity_id
_entity_poly.type
_entity_poly.pdbx_seq_one_letter_code
_entity_poly.pdbx_strand_id
1 'polypeptide(L)'
;MSQEPDLKNLKSLGSHLVRHPAFLGVLIGVLAAFTQAVLISAGGPEAYGVCIACHVRDLVNGMTNIITGTNLALAPISKNAILPVMGVIGIMAGAFISAKVHREHKVKKAFKKDYLLYFAGGLAVLFLTMIFGGCPYRAALRTGYGDLTALLFIIMMAAGVVTGTLYMLRKAEKEES
;
A
#
# COMPACT_ATOMS: atom_id res chain seq x y z
N MET A 1 -15.00 -10.17 -46.22
CA MET A 1 -15.79 -9.54 -45.13
C MET A 1 -15.01 -9.70 -43.83
N SER A 2 -13.95 -8.92 -43.66
CA SER A 2 -13.17 -8.87 -42.42
C SER A 2 -13.57 -7.61 -41.68
N GLN A 3 -14.42 -7.77 -40.67
CA GLN A 3 -14.86 -6.70 -39.78
C GLN A 3 -13.66 -6.26 -38.94
N GLU A 4 -12.97 -5.18 -39.35
CA GLU A 4 -11.94 -4.55 -38.52
C GLU A 4 -12.57 -4.15 -37.18
N PRO A 5 -12.02 -4.61 -36.03
CA PRO A 5 -12.55 -4.22 -34.73
C PRO A 5 -12.35 -2.71 -34.56
N ASP A 6 -13.45 -1.99 -34.38
CA ASP A 6 -13.47 -0.54 -34.24
C ASP A 6 -12.58 -0.06 -33.08
N LEU A 7 -11.41 0.46 -33.44
CA LEU A 7 -10.33 0.87 -32.53
C LEU A 7 -10.77 1.92 -31.50
N LYS A 8 -11.82 2.71 -31.81
CA LYS A 8 -12.42 3.69 -30.90
C LYS A 8 -13.20 3.02 -29.78
N ASN A 9 -13.97 1.98 -30.09
CA ASN A 9 -14.68 1.18 -29.10
C ASN A 9 -13.70 0.42 -28.18
N LEU A 10 -12.58 -0.09 -28.72
CA LEU A 10 -11.55 -0.76 -27.91
C LEU A 10 -10.87 0.20 -26.90
N LYS A 11 -10.56 1.43 -27.32
CA LYS A 11 -9.98 2.46 -26.43
C LYS A 11 -10.98 2.94 -25.38
N SER A 12 -12.25 3.12 -25.76
CA SER A 12 -13.33 3.50 -24.85
C SER A 12 -13.55 2.42 -23.79
N LEU A 13 -13.66 1.15 -24.21
CA LEU A 13 -13.85 0.00 -23.34
C LEU A 13 -12.64 -0.20 -22.42
N GLY A 14 -11.42 -0.05 -22.94
CA GLY A 14 -10.19 -0.05 -22.14
C GLY A 14 -10.17 1.07 -21.09
N SER A 15 -10.63 2.28 -21.44
CA SER A 15 -10.68 3.41 -20.50
C SER A 15 -11.70 3.21 -19.37
N HIS A 16 -12.85 2.59 -19.68
CA HIS A 16 -13.86 2.24 -18.68
C HIS A 16 -13.39 1.09 -17.78
N LEU A 17 -12.73 0.08 -18.35
CA LEU A 17 -12.22 -1.08 -17.62
C LEU A 17 -11.11 -0.68 -16.63
N VAL A 18 -10.18 0.19 -17.05
CA VAL A 18 -9.08 0.68 -16.20
C VAL A 18 -9.59 1.56 -15.04
N ARG A 19 -10.76 2.20 -15.20
CA ARG A 19 -11.41 2.98 -14.14
C ARG A 19 -12.17 2.14 -13.12
N HIS A 20 -12.39 0.85 -13.39
CA HIS A 20 -13.10 -0.01 -12.45
C HIS A 20 -12.19 -0.38 -11.26
N PRO A 21 -12.59 -0.10 -10.01
CA PRO A 21 -11.72 -0.30 -8.84
C PRO A 21 -11.31 -1.77 -8.65
N ALA A 22 -12.18 -2.71 -9.02
CA ALA A 22 -11.87 -4.13 -9.00
C ALA A 22 -10.77 -4.52 -10.01
N PHE A 23 -10.78 -3.95 -11.22
CA PHE A 23 -9.75 -4.23 -12.23
C PHE A 23 -8.39 -3.69 -11.77
N LEU A 24 -8.37 -2.48 -11.22
CA LEU A 24 -7.17 -1.89 -10.64
C LEU A 24 -6.62 -2.74 -9.49
N GLY A 25 -7.49 -3.23 -8.61
CA GLY A 25 -7.14 -4.12 -7.51
C GLY A 25 -6.52 -5.43 -7.98
N VAL A 26 -7.12 -6.08 -8.99
CA VAL A 26 -6.56 -7.30 -9.59
C VAL A 26 -5.20 -7.02 -10.22
N LEU A 27 -5.06 -5.94 -10.99
CA LEU A 27 -3.79 -5.57 -11.62
C LEU A 27 -2.68 -5.35 -10.57
N ILE A 28 -2.98 -4.61 -9.49
CA ILE A 28 -2.05 -4.39 -8.39
C ILE A 28 -1.71 -5.71 -7.70
N GLY A 29 -2.68 -6.61 -7.49
CA GLY A 29 -2.47 -7.93 -6.90
C GLY A 29 -1.63 -8.88 -7.77
N VAL A 30 -1.76 -8.80 -9.09
CA VAL A 30 -0.91 -9.58 -10.02
C VAL A 30 0.52 -9.04 -10.03
N LEU A 31 0.68 -7.72 -10.15
CA LEU A 31 1.99 -7.07 -10.02
C LEU A 31 2.63 -7.38 -8.66
N ALA A 32 1.80 -7.53 -7.63
CA ALA A 32 2.24 -7.86 -6.30
C ALA A 32 2.86 -9.24 -6.19
N ALA A 33 2.11 -10.25 -6.65
CA ALA A 33 2.56 -11.63 -6.69
C ALA A 33 3.82 -11.77 -7.57
N PHE A 34 3.87 -11.05 -8.70
CA PHE A 34 5.06 -11.02 -9.55
C PHE A 34 6.28 -10.44 -8.84
N THR A 35 6.12 -9.29 -8.16
CA THR A 35 7.20 -8.66 -7.39
C THR A 35 7.69 -9.60 -6.29
N GLN A 36 6.77 -10.30 -5.62
CA GLN A 36 7.09 -11.30 -4.61
C GLN A 36 7.86 -12.49 -5.19
N ALA A 37 7.49 -13.00 -6.37
CA ALA A 37 8.23 -14.07 -7.05
C ALA A 37 9.69 -13.67 -7.33
N VAL A 38 9.92 -12.42 -7.73
CA VAL A 38 11.28 -11.87 -7.95
C VAL A 38 12.04 -11.72 -6.62
N LEU A 39 11.38 -11.27 -5.55
CA LEU A 39 11.99 -11.05 -4.23
C LEU A 39 12.41 -12.35 -3.52
N ILE A 40 11.68 -13.45 -3.71
CA ILE A 40 12.06 -14.77 -3.16
C ILE A 40 13.38 -15.25 -3.74
N SER A 41 13.61 -15.02 -5.04
CA SER A 41 14.88 -15.34 -5.70
C SER A 41 16.06 -14.54 -5.15
N ALA A 42 15.81 -13.41 -4.47
CA ALA A 42 16.81 -12.57 -3.82
C ALA A 42 17.02 -12.88 -2.32
N GLY A 43 16.41 -13.95 -1.79
CA GLY A 43 16.54 -14.36 -0.38
C GLY A 43 15.66 -13.58 0.59
N GLY A 44 14.58 -12.96 0.10
CA GLY A 44 13.60 -12.26 0.93
C GLY A 44 12.72 -13.21 1.78
N PRO A 45 12.19 -12.75 2.93
CA PRO A 45 11.21 -13.53 3.69
C PRO A 45 9.90 -13.72 2.91
N GLU A 46 9.18 -14.78 3.25
CA GLU A 46 7.87 -15.08 2.65
C GLU A 46 6.84 -13.96 2.88
N ALA A 47 5.99 -13.76 1.87
CA ALA A 47 5.00 -12.69 1.79
C ALA A 47 5.51 -11.25 2.08
N TYR A 48 6.76 -10.90 1.77
CA TYR A 48 7.29 -9.55 2.06
C TYR A 48 6.71 -8.47 1.13
N GLY A 49 6.79 -8.70 -0.20
CA GLY A 49 6.33 -7.83 -1.28
C GLY A 49 6.48 -6.31 -1.07
N VAL A 50 5.63 -5.47 -1.67
CA VAL A 50 5.66 -4.00 -1.51
C VAL A 50 4.86 -3.60 -0.27
N CYS A 51 5.42 -3.82 0.93
CA CYS A 51 4.74 -3.51 2.18
C CYS A 51 5.25 -2.24 2.83
N ILE A 52 4.45 -1.15 2.78
CA ILE A 52 4.83 0.17 3.31
C ILE A 52 5.24 0.09 4.78
N ALA A 53 4.49 -0.63 5.61
CA ALA A 53 4.79 -0.76 7.04
C ALA A 53 6.11 -1.49 7.30
N CYS A 54 6.40 -2.55 6.54
CA CYS A 54 7.64 -3.31 6.69
C CYS A 54 8.85 -2.51 6.18
N HIS A 55 8.71 -1.77 5.07
CA HIS A 55 9.77 -0.88 4.58
C HIS A 55 10.04 0.29 5.50
N VAL A 56 9.01 0.87 6.15
CA VAL A 56 9.20 1.93 7.15
C VAL A 56 9.92 1.36 8.38
N ARG A 57 9.54 0.18 8.87
CA ARG A 57 10.25 -0.49 9.98
C ARG A 57 11.71 -0.77 9.63
N ASP A 58 11.99 -1.31 8.45
CA ASP A 58 13.37 -1.59 8.00
C ASP A 58 14.19 -0.30 7.85
N LEU A 59 13.59 0.78 7.35
CA LEU A 59 14.23 2.10 7.27
C LEU A 59 14.58 2.64 8.67
N VAL A 60 13.65 2.56 9.62
CA VAL A 60 13.87 3.01 11.00
C VAL A 60 14.93 2.14 11.67
N ASN A 61 14.81 0.81 11.61
CA ASN A 61 15.81 -0.11 12.18
C ASN A 61 17.19 0.10 11.54
N GLY A 62 17.27 0.34 10.23
CA GLY A 62 18.51 0.65 9.53
C GLY A 62 19.15 1.96 10.03
N MET A 63 18.36 3.03 10.15
CA MET A 63 18.84 4.30 10.71
C MET A 63 19.29 4.14 12.17
N THR A 64 18.53 3.43 13.00
CA THR A 64 18.89 3.18 14.40
C THR A 64 20.17 2.35 14.53
N ASN A 65 20.36 1.35 13.65
CA ASN A 65 21.60 0.57 13.63
C ASN A 65 22.81 1.44 13.29
N ILE A 66 22.66 2.39 12.35
CA ILE A 66 23.73 3.34 11.98
C ILE A 66 24.02 4.34 13.11
N ILE A 67 22.97 4.88 13.74
CA ILE A 67 23.10 5.93 14.77
C ILE A 67 23.59 5.37 16.11
N THR A 68 23.10 4.19 16.51
CA THR A 68 23.31 3.63 17.86
C THR A 68 24.29 2.44 17.85
N GLY A 69 24.77 2.00 16.68
CA GLY A 69 25.66 0.84 16.56
C GLY A 69 24.99 -0.49 16.95
N THR A 70 23.66 -0.52 16.96
CA THR A 70 22.86 -1.70 17.32
C THR A 70 22.66 -2.61 16.11
N ASN A 71 22.25 -3.86 16.34
CA ASN A 71 21.92 -4.83 15.29
C ASN A 71 20.45 -5.25 15.38
N LEU A 72 19.53 -4.29 15.22
CA LEU A 72 18.11 -4.60 15.08
C LEU A 72 17.89 -5.41 13.80
N ALA A 73 16.84 -6.23 13.80
CA ALA A 73 16.48 -7.07 12.66
C ALA A 73 16.11 -6.22 11.44
N LEU A 74 16.79 -6.48 10.32
CA LEU A 74 16.45 -5.98 8.99
C LEU A 74 16.18 -7.17 8.06
N ALA A 75 15.25 -6.99 7.11
CA ALA A 75 15.12 -7.96 6.03
C ALA A 75 16.41 -7.99 5.19
N PRO A 76 16.85 -9.16 4.67
CA PRO A 76 18.03 -9.31 3.82
C PRO A 76 18.02 -8.34 2.63
N ILE A 77 16.83 -8.11 2.06
CA ILE A 77 16.60 -7.17 0.95
C ILE A 77 16.95 -5.72 1.34
N SER A 78 16.63 -5.31 2.56
CA SER A 78 16.95 -3.96 3.04
C SER A 78 18.42 -3.83 3.46
N LYS A 79 19.06 -4.94 3.87
CA LYS A 79 20.48 -4.96 4.24
C LYS A 79 21.39 -4.77 3.03
N ASN A 80 20.97 -5.23 1.85
CA ASN A 80 21.76 -5.09 0.63
C ASN A 80 21.83 -3.65 0.09
N ALA A 81 21.08 -2.68 0.63
CA ALA A 81 21.10 -1.22 0.30
C ALA A 81 21.00 -0.81 -1.20
N ILE A 82 21.01 -1.78 -2.12
CA ILE A 82 21.14 -1.63 -3.57
C ILE A 82 19.77 -1.51 -4.25
N LEU A 83 18.67 -1.71 -3.51
CA LEU A 83 17.29 -1.56 -4.01
C LEU A 83 16.52 -0.43 -3.29
N PRO A 84 17.02 0.83 -3.25
CA PRO A 84 16.30 1.95 -2.66
C PRO A 84 14.97 2.25 -3.38
N VAL A 85 14.82 1.75 -4.61
CA VAL A 85 13.64 1.93 -5.48
C VAL A 85 12.40 1.21 -4.93
N MET A 86 12.57 0.15 -4.13
CA MET A 86 11.46 -0.58 -3.50
C MET A 86 11.24 -0.17 -2.03
N GLY A 87 12.03 0.76 -1.51
CA GLY A 87 11.85 1.32 -0.17
C GLY A 87 10.86 2.49 -0.15
N VAL A 88 10.67 3.06 1.05
CA VAL A 88 9.80 4.25 1.26
C VAL A 88 10.17 5.40 0.31
N ILE A 89 11.47 5.59 0.06
CA ILE A 89 11.99 6.64 -0.81
C ILE A 89 11.55 6.42 -2.26
N GLY A 90 11.67 5.20 -2.79
CA GLY A 90 11.27 4.87 -4.16
C GLY A 90 9.77 5.00 -4.38
N ILE A 91 8.94 4.56 -3.42
CA ILE A 91 7.48 4.75 -3.48
C ILE A 91 7.13 6.24 -3.47
N MET A 92 7.77 7.02 -2.60
CA MET A 92 7.52 8.47 -2.50
C MET A 92 7.95 9.20 -3.77
N ALA A 93 9.12 8.88 -4.33
CA ALA A 93 9.60 9.43 -5.58
C ALA A 93 8.70 9.05 -6.77
N GLY A 94 8.29 7.77 -6.86
CA GLY A 94 7.38 7.28 -7.90
C GLY A 94 6.03 7.99 -7.84
N ALA A 95 5.40 8.05 -6.66
CA ALA A 95 4.13 8.75 -6.47
C ALA A 95 4.24 10.24 -6.84
N PHE A 96 5.35 10.89 -6.49
CA PHE A 96 5.59 12.30 -6.82
C PHE A 96 5.76 12.51 -8.33
N ILE A 97 6.54 11.68 -9.01
CA ILE A 97 6.72 11.73 -10.46
C ILE A 97 5.38 11.49 -11.17
N SER A 98 4.64 10.45 -10.77
CA SER A 98 3.32 10.15 -11.34
C SER A 98 2.34 11.31 -11.17
N ALA A 99 2.29 11.95 -9.99
CA ALA A 99 1.43 13.10 -9.73
C ALA A 99 1.82 14.32 -10.57
N LYS A 100 3.12 14.54 -10.81
CA LYS A 100 3.61 15.65 -11.64
C LYS A 100 3.33 15.44 -13.13
N VAL A 101 3.53 14.22 -13.64
CA VAL A 101 3.24 13.86 -15.04
C VAL A 101 1.76 14.05 -15.37
N HIS A 102 0.87 13.63 -14.46
CA HIS A 102 -0.58 13.77 -14.64
C HIS A 102 -1.14 15.14 -14.21
N ARG A 103 -0.28 16.04 -13.71
CA ARG A 103 -0.67 17.38 -13.19
C ARG A 103 -1.73 17.35 -12.09
N GLU A 104 -1.79 16.26 -11.33
CA GLU A 104 -2.71 16.04 -10.20
C GLU A 104 -2.10 16.48 -8.85
N HIS A 105 -0.86 16.99 -8.85
CA HIS A 105 -0.19 17.42 -7.62
C HIS A 105 -0.83 18.71 -7.05
N LYS A 106 -1.51 18.58 -5.92
CA LYS A 106 -2.09 19.70 -5.16
C LYS A 106 -1.67 19.63 -3.69
N VAL A 107 -1.05 20.70 -3.19
CA VAL A 107 -0.72 20.84 -1.77
C VAL A 107 -1.98 21.21 -0.99
N LYS A 108 -2.51 20.29 -0.19
CA LYS A 108 -3.64 20.55 0.71
C LYS A 108 -3.15 21.26 1.97
N LYS A 109 -3.73 22.43 2.29
CA LYS A 109 -3.58 23.09 3.59
C LYS A 109 -4.71 22.62 4.50
N ALA A 110 -4.36 22.06 5.66
CA ALA A 110 -5.33 21.63 6.67
C ALA A 110 -5.29 22.58 7.87
N PHE A 111 -6.29 22.53 8.75
CA PHE A 111 -6.21 23.27 10.02
C PHE A 111 -5.19 22.60 10.95
N LYS A 112 -4.61 23.36 11.90
CA LYS A 112 -3.62 22.84 12.86
C LYS A 112 -4.12 21.60 13.63
N LYS A 113 -5.42 21.55 13.94
CA LYS A 113 -6.06 20.42 14.63
C LYS A 113 -6.08 19.15 13.77
N ASP A 114 -6.32 19.30 12.46
CA ASP A 114 -6.39 18.17 11.53
C ASP A 114 -5.00 17.54 11.32
N TYR A 115 -3.94 18.34 11.29
CA TYR A 115 -2.56 17.81 11.23
C TYR A 115 -2.26 16.87 12.39
N LEU A 116 -2.68 17.22 13.61
CA LEU A 116 -2.48 16.38 14.78
C LEU A 116 -3.28 15.08 14.67
N LEU A 117 -4.53 15.16 14.19
CA LEU A 117 -5.37 13.98 13.97
C LEU A 117 -4.77 13.03 12.92
N TYR A 118 -4.30 13.55 11.79
CA TYR A 118 -3.66 12.72 10.75
C TYR A 118 -2.36 12.09 11.25
N PHE A 119 -1.55 12.83 11.99
CA PHE A 119 -0.31 12.32 12.56
C PHE A 119 -0.56 11.21 13.59
N ALA A 120 -1.45 11.47 14.56
CA ALA A 120 -1.81 10.49 15.58
C ALA A 120 -2.48 9.25 14.98
N GLY A 121 -3.36 9.44 13.98
CA GLY A 121 -3.99 8.35 13.25
C GLY A 121 -2.98 7.50 12.48
N GLY A 122 -2.03 8.13 11.78
CA GLY A 122 -0.96 7.44 11.08
C GLY A 122 -0.05 6.65 12.02
N LEU A 123 0.28 7.23 13.17
CA LEU A 123 1.06 6.56 14.22
C LEU A 123 0.31 5.34 14.78
N ALA A 124 -0.97 5.49 15.11
CA ALA A 124 -1.80 4.39 15.59
C ALA A 124 -1.88 3.25 14.57
N VAL A 125 -2.13 3.57 13.29
CA VAL A 125 -2.16 2.57 12.21
C VAL A 125 -0.81 1.84 12.11
N LEU A 126 0.32 2.55 12.20
CA LEU A 126 1.64 1.93 12.12
C LEU A 126 1.87 0.94 13.28
N PHE A 127 1.52 1.31 14.51
CA PHE A 127 1.61 0.44 15.67
C PHE A 127 0.71 -0.80 15.52
N LEU A 128 -0.58 -0.61 15.17
CA LEU A 128 -1.51 -1.72 14.98
C LEU A 128 -1.02 -2.66 13.86
N THR A 129 -0.53 -2.11 12.76
CA THR A 129 0.01 -2.88 11.64
C THR A 129 1.23 -3.72 12.05
N MET A 130 2.07 -3.21 12.95
CA MET A 130 3.20 -3.96 13.50
C MET A 130 2.76 -5.10 14.43
N ILE A 131 1.74 -4.87 15.26
CA ILE A 131 1.18 -5.91 16.15
C ILE A 131 0.63 -7.09 15.34
N PHE A 132 -0.12 -6.81 14.27
CA PHE A 132 -0.67 -7.85 13.39
C PHE A 132 0.35 -8.37 12.35
N GLY A 133 1.53 -7.75 12.25
CA GLY A 133 2.63 -8.25 11.44
C GLY A 133 2.50 -8.00 9.93
N GLY A 134 1.68 -7.06 9.47
CA GLY A 134 1.59 -6.76 8.04
C GLY A 134 0.58 -5.70 7.62
N CYS A 135 0.90 -5.04 6.51
CA CYS A 135 -0.02 -4.18 5.75
C CYS A 135 -1.05 -5.03 4.96
N PRO A 136 -2.15 -4.44 4.43
CA PRO A 136 -3.17 -5.20 3.69
C PRO A 136 -2.60 -6.07 2.57
N TYR A 137 -1.56 -5.57 1.92
CA TYR A 137 -0.86 -6.28 0.86
C TYR A 137 -0.09 -7.52 1.38
N ARG A 138 0.66 -7.39 2.48
CA ARG A 138 1.37 -8.51 3.10
C ARG A 138 0.39 -9.56 3.63
N ALA A 139 -0.72 -9.11 4.21
CA ALA A 139 -1.78 -10.00 4.64
C ALA A 139 -2.41 -10.77 3.45
N ALA A 140 -2.62 -10.11 2.31
CA ALA A 140 -3.17 -10.75 1.11
C ALA A 140 -2.22 -11.82 0.56
N LEU A 141 -0.92 -11.53 0.47
CA LEU A 141 0.08 -12.51 0.08
C LEU A 141 0.13 -13.69 1.05
N ARG A 142 0.18 -13.42 2.36
CA ARG A 142 0.24 -14.44 3.42
C ARG A 142 -1.01 -15.34 3.43
N THR A 143 -2.18 -14.78 3.10
CA THR A 143 -3.42 -15.55 2.86
C THR A 143 -3.26 -16.51 1.67
N GLY A 144 -2.58 -16.09 0.60
CA GLY A 144 -2.25 -16.96 -0.54
C GLY A 144 -1.32 -18.13 -0.19
N TYR A 145 -0.51 -18.01 0.87
CA TYR A 145 0.31 -19.10 1.41
C TYR A 145 -0.46 -20.01 2.39
N GLY A 146 -1.76 -19.79 2.60
CA GLY A 146 -2.60 -20.61 3.47
C GLY A 146 -2.69 -20.15 4.92
N ASP A 147 -2.27 -18.92 5.23
CA ASP A 147 -2.33 -18.41 6.59
C ASP A 147 -3.74 -17.90 6.96
N LEU A 148 -4.38 -18.60 7.89
CA LEU A 148 -5.73 -18.29 8.35
C LEU A 148 -5.79 -17.00 9.20
N THR A 149 -4.71 -16.66 9.91
CA THR A 149 -4.63 -15.43 10.71
C THR A 149 -4.61 -14.21 9.80
N ALA A 150 -3.87 -14.30 8.69
CA ALA A 150 -3.83 -13.25 7.68
C ALA A 150 -5.20 -13.03 7.01
N LEU A 151 -5.94 -14.12 6.74
CA LEU A 151 -7.29 -14.03 6.21
C LEU A 151 -8.23 -13.31 7.19
N LEU A 152 -8.20 -13.69 8.47
CA LEU A 152 -9.03 -13.07 9.50
C LEU A 152 -8.70 -11.57 9.65
N PHE A 153 -7.41 -11.21 9.58
CA PHE A 153 -6.99 -9.82 9.59
C PHE A 153 -7.59 -9.01 8.43
N ILE A 154 -7.61 -9.53 7.20
CA ILE A 154 -8.22 -8.85 6.05
C ILE A 154 -9.72 -8.64 6.26
N ILE A 155 -10.43 -9.66 6.75
CA ILE A 155 -11.87 -9.57 6.99
C ILE A 155 -12.17 -8.51 8.05
N MET A 156 -11.42 -8.51 9.16
CA MET A 156 -11.59 -7.52 10.23
C MET A 156 -11.22 -6.10 9.77
N MET A 157 -10.15 -5.94 8.98
CA MET A 157 -9.80 -4.66 8.36
C MET A 157 -10.91 -4.16 7.44
N ALA A 158 -11.45 -5.03 6.57
CA ALA A 158 -12.56 -4.67 5.68
C ALA A 158 -13.80 -4.24 6.48
N ALA A 159 -14.17 -4.99 7.52
CA ALA A 159 -15.28 -4.64 8.40
C ALA A 159 -15.05 -3.27 9.07
N GLY A 160 -13.85 -3.02 9.62
CA GLY A 160 -13.51 -1.75 10.26
C GLY A 160 -13.52 -0.55 9.32
N VAL A 161 -13.07 -0.72 8.07
CA VAL A 161 -13.16 0.33 7.04
C VAL A 161 -14.62 0.61 6.70
N VAL A 162 -15.43 -0.42 6.48
CA VAL A 162 -16.86 -0.26 6.14
C VAL A 162 -17.61 0.45 7.27
N THR A 163 -17.45 0.01 8.53
CA THR A 163 -18.12 0.66 9.66
C THR A 163 -17.65 2.10 9.85
N GLY A 164 -16.34 2.37 9.69
CA GLY A 164 -15.77 3.71 9.76
C GLY A 164 -16.32 4.64 8.68
N THR A 165 -16.38 4.17 7.42
CA THR A 165 -16.94 4.94 6.30
C THR A 165 -18.43 5.21 6.52
N LEU A 166 -19.22 4.22 6.93
CA LEU A 166 -20.65 4.39 7.21
C LEU A 166 -20.89 5.39 8.37
N TYR A 167 -20.07 5.33 9.42
CA TYR A 167 -20.14 6.29 10.52
C TYR A 167 -19.86 7.72 10.06
N MET A 168 -18.80 7.91 9.26
CA MET A 168 -18.45 9.24 8.73
C MET A 168 -19.50 9.77 7.76
N LEU A 169 -20.07 8.90 6.92
CA LEU A 169 -21.13 9.26 5.99
C LEU A 169 -22.39 9.73 6.74
N ARG A 170 -22.86 8.95 7.72
CA ARG A 170 -24.00 9.33 8.57
C ARG A 170 -23.76 10.61 9.36
N LYS A 171 -22.51 10.87 9.75
CA LYS A 171 -22.15 12.11 10.43
C LYS A 171 -22.26 13.30 9.49
N ALA A 172 -21.75 13.18 8.26
CA ALA A 172 -21.86 14.23 7.25
C ALA A 172 -23.33 14.54 6.91
N GLU A 173 -24.17 13.51 6.72
CA GLU A 173 -25.61 13.68 6.45
C GLU A 173 -26.33 14.47 7.57
N LYS A 174 -25.95 14.26 8.84
CA LYS A 174 -26.51 15.00 9.98
C LYS A 174 -26.02 16.44 10.10
N GLU A 175 -24.86 16.76 9.55
CA GLU A 175 -24.34 18.14 9.53
C GLU A 175 -24.99 18.95 8.39
N GLU A 176 -25.52 18.28 7.36
CA GLU A 176 -26.25 18.90 6.25
C GLU A 176 -27.77 19.05 6.50
N SER A 177 -28.33 18.34 7.49
CA SER A 177 -29.75 18.42 7.90
C SER A 177 -29.99 19.41 9.03
#